data_AF-A0A0B1RUI2-F1
#
_entry.id   AF-A0A0B1RUI2-F1
#
_cell.length_a   1.000
_cell.length_b   1.000
_cell.length_c   1.000
_cell.angle_alpha   90.00
_cell.angle_beta   90.00
_cell.angle_gamma   90.00
#
_symmetry.space_group_name_H-M   'P 1'
#
loop_
_entity.id
_entity.type
_entity.pdbx_description
1 polymer ?
#
loop_
_entity_poly.entity_id
_entity_poly.type
_entity_poly.pdbx_seq_one_letter_code
_entity_poly.pdbx_strand_id
1 'polypeptide(L)'
;MYNLLTDAAMEVLADANLGVKVRQCSCSEDEDCVKVMQDQAKDCADHCWNKFSEITKNPQQLYTCVSTKMPVVSNFIRCMSTHIKSCVNSPTGPMIPKVDLRKMFDTGEQKLLASRAEILSKGLISSMK
;
A
#
# COMPACT_ATOMS: atom_id res chain seq x y z
N MET A 1 -15.46 0.33 -13.31
CA MET A 1 -14.86 0.63 -11.98
C MET A 1 -13.34 0.74 -12.07
N TYR A 2 -12.64 -0.16 -12.77
CA TYR A 2 -11.18 -0.16 -12.91
C TYR A 2 -10.61 1.16 -13.47
N ASN A 3 -11.26 1.76 -14.47
CA ASN A 3 -10.74 2.97 -15.14
C ASN A 3 -10.78 4.23 -14.24
N LEU A 4 -11.84 4.43 -13.46
CA LEU A 4 -12.03 5.68 -12.72
C LEU A 4 -11.02 5.86 -11.56
N LEU A 5 -10.69 4.77 -10.87
CA LEU A 5 -9.63 4.76 -9.85
C LEU A 5 -8.24 4.90 -10.49
N THR A 6 -8.03 4.27 -11.66
CA THR A 6 -6.77 4.38 -12.40
C THR A 6 -6.55 5.81 -12.87
N ASP A 7 -7.57 6.46 -13.44
CA ASP A 7 -7.50 7.84 -13.92
C ASP A 7 -7.23 8.83 -12.78
N ALA A 8 -7.94 8.66 -11.65
CA ALA A 8 -7.70 9.47 -10.45
C ALA A 8 -6.27 9.30 -9.90
N ALA A 9 -5.76 8.07 -9.89
CA ALA A 9 -4.39 7.78 -9.47
C ALA A 9 -3.36 8.39 -10.43
N MET A 10 -3.59 8.34 -11.74
CA MET A 10 -2.73 8.97 -12.74
C MET A 10 -2.70 10.49 -12.61
N GLU A 11 -3.83 11.10 -12.25
CA GLU A 11 -3.91 12.55 -11.99
C GLU A 11 -3.09 12.94 -10.74
N VAL A 12 -3.15 12.14 -9.67
CA VAL A 12 -2.31 12.35 -8.47
C VAL A 12 -0.83 12.24 -8.82
N LEU A 13 -0.45 11.24 -9.63
CA LEU A 13 0.94 11.08 -10.09
C LEU A 13 1.41 12.25 -10.95
N ALA A 14 0.54 12.76 -11.82
CA ALA A 14 0.85 13.92 -12.67
C ALA A 14 1.06 15.19 -11.83
N ASP A 15 0.20 15.43 -10.83
CA ASP A 15 0.30 16.57 -9.93
C ASP A 15 1.52 16.49 -8.99
N ALA A 16 1.90 15.29 -8.57
CA ALA A 16 3.07 15.07 -7.72
C ALA A 16 4.42 15.11 -8.49
N ASN A 17 4.41 15.26 -9.81
CA ASN A 17 5.62 15.24 -10.63
C ASN A 17 6.52 16.46 -10.36
N LEU A 18 7.83 16.23 -10.18
CA LEU A 18 8.83 17.27 -9.88
C LEU A 18 9.54 17.83 -11.13
N GLY A 19 9.17 17.40 -12.33
CA GLY A 19 9.77 17.85 -13.59
C GLY A 19 11.19 17.32 -13.85
N VAL A 20 11.76 16.56 -12.92
CA VAL A 20 13.06 15.89 -13.06
C VAL A 20 12.89 14.38 -13.18
N LYS A 21 13.91 13.72 -13.72
CA LYS A 21 13.94 12.25 -13.80
C LYS A 21 14.88 11.66 -12.76
N VAL A 22 14.59 10.45 -12.34
CA VAL A 22 15.41 9.63 -11.44
C VAL A 22 15.59 8.23 -12.04
N ARG A 23 16.70 7.58 -11.75
CA ARG A 23 16.92 6.19 -12.15
C ARG A 23 15.92 5.29 -11.42
N GLN A 24 15.25 4.41 -12.15
CA GLN A 24 14.44 3.35 -11.54
C GLN A 24 15.34 2.34 -10.81
N CYS A 25 14.93 1.95 -9.61
CA CYS A 25 15.63 0.96 -8.80
C CYS A 25 15.71 -0.41 -9.49
N SER A 26 16.79 -1.13 -9.24
CA SER A 26 16.87 -2.54 -9.59
C SER A 26 15.98 -3.39 -8.68
N CYS A 27 15.64 -4.60 -9.09
CA CYS A 27 14.84 -5.48 -8.22
C CYS A 27 15.59 -5.94 -6.96
N SER A 28 16.93 -5.93 -6.97
CA SER A 28 17.71 -6.15 -5.75
C SER A 28 17.61 -4.97 -4.78
N GLU A 29 17.56 -3.73 -5.28
CA GLU A 29 17.35 -2.52 -4.46
C GLU A 29 15.90 -2.45 -3.93
N ASP A 30 14.92 -2.91 -4.72
CA ASP A 30 13.50 -2.94 -4.33
C ASP A 30 13.22 -3.98 -3.24
N GLU A 31 13.94 -5.11 -3.24
CA GLU A 31 13.74 -6.18 -2.26
C GLU A 31 13.97 -5.70 -0.81
N ASP A 32 14.96 -4.82 -0.60
CA ASP A 32 15.22 -4.24 0.71
C ASP A 32 14.07 -3.32 1.15
N CYS A 33 13.47 -2.55 0.23
CA CYS A 33 12.27 -1.77 0.50
C CYS A 33 11.09 -2.67 0.90
N VAL A 34 10.90 -3.81 0.22
CA VAL A 34 9.83 -4.76 0.52
C VAL A 34 9.99 -5.35 1.92
N LYS A 35 11.21 -5.68 2.34
CA LYS A 35 11.50 -6.15 3.71
C LYS A 35 11.13 -5.09 4.74
N VAL A 36 11.61 -3.85 4.55
CA VAL A 36 11.28 -2.73 5.44
C VAL A 36 9.77 -2.51 5.54
N MET A 37 9.03 -2.61 4.43
CA MET A 37 7.57 -2.50 4.44
C MET A 37 6.90 -3.62 5.24
N GLN A 38 7.39 -4.86 5.13
CA GLN A 38 6.86 -5.99 5.90
C GLN A 38 7.10 -5.79 7.41
N ASP A 39 8.29 -5.33 7.78
CA ASP A 39 8.64 -5.06 9.18
C ASP A 39 7.79 -3.92 9.74
N GLN A 40 7.65 -2.82 9.00
CA GLN A 40 6.78 -1.70 9.41
C GLN A 40 5.32 -2.12 9.57
N ALA A 41 4.80 -2.96 8.68
CA ALA A 41 3.42 -3.46 8.78
C ALA A 41 3.23 -4.30 10.05
N LYS A 42 4.23 -5.12 10.39
CA LYS A 42 4.24 -5.91 11.63
C LYS A 42 4.33 -5.01 12.86
N ASP A 43 5.28 -4.08 12.90
CA ASP A 43 5.47 -3.17 14.03
C ASP A 43 4.21 -2.33 14.28
N CYS A 44 3.56 -1.84 13.22
CA CYS A 44 2.30 -1.11 13.32
C CYS A 44 1.18 -1.98 13.92
N ALA A 45 1.07 -3.24 13.48
CA ALA A 45 0.10 -4.18 14.02
C ALA A 45 0.36 -4.47 15.51
N ASP A 46 1.62 -4.64 15.91
CA ASP A 46 2.02 -4.88 17.29
C ASP A 46 1.72 -3.65 18.18
N HIS A 47 1.94 -2.42 17.70
CA HIS A 47 1.57 -1.20 18.44
C HIS A 47 0.04 -1.05 18.58
N CYS A 48 -0.72 -1.39 17.55
CA CYS A 48 -2.19 -1.42 17.61
C CYS A 48 -2.68 -2.47 18.62
N TRP A 49 -1.90 -3.52 18.87
CA TRP A 49 -2.30 -4.63 19.71
C TRP A 49 -2.66 -4.22 21.15
N ASN A 50 -1.94 -3.24 21.70
CA ASN A 50 -2.19 -2.72 23.04
C ASN A 50 -3.64 -2.23 23.23
N LYS A 51 -4.30 -1.78 22.16
CA LYS A 51 -5.70 -1.33 22.17
C LYS A 51 -6.72 -2.47 22.21
N PHE A 52 -6.36 -3.67 21.78
CA PHE A 52 -7.30 -4.80 21.78
C PHE A 52 -7.55 -5.36 23.19
N SER A 53 -6.65 -5.12 24.14
CA SER A 53 -6.87 -5.42 25.56
C SER A 53 -8.10 -4.70 26.15
N GLU A 54 -8.50 -3.58 25.54
CA GLU A 54 -9.68 -2.79 25.93
C GLU A 54 -11.00 -3.37 25.36
N ILE A 55 -10.94 -4.28 24.38
CA ILE A 55 -12.09 -4.70 23.55
C ILE A 55 -12.51 -6.16 23.81
N THR A 56 -11.59 -7.01 24.27
CA THR A 56 -11.87 -8.44 24.51
C THR A 56 -11.38 -8.91 25.86
N LYS A 57 -12.11 -9.87 26.46
CA LYS A 57 -11.70 -10.54 27.70
C LYS A 57 -10.54 -11.52 27.51
N ASN A 58 -10.24 -11.89 26.26
CA ASN A 58 -9.20 -12.86 25.91
C ASN A 58 -8.20 -12.28 24.90
N PRO A 59 -7.48 -11.19 25.23
CA PRO A 59 -6.58 -10.53 24.30
C PRO A 59 -5.51 -11.49 23.77
N GLN A 60 -4.89 -12.31 24.62
CA GLN A 60 -3.81 -13.20 24.18
C GLN A 60 -4.25 -14.22 23.09
N GLN A 61 -5.48 -14.72 23.17
CA GLN A 61 -6.01 -15.66 22.17
C GLN A 61 -6.28 -14.95 20.83
N LEU A 62 -6.82 -13.73 20.88
CA LEU A 62 -7.04 -12.91 19.69
C LEU A 62 -5.71 -12.49 19.06
N TYR A 63 -4.70 -12.15 19.87
CA TYR A 63 -3.33 -11.87 19.40
C TYR A 63 -2.81 -13.06 18.61
N THR A 64 -2.83 -14.23 19.23
CA THR A 64 -2.36 -15.48 18.61
C THR A 64 -3.11 -15.76 17.31
N CYS A 65 -4.44 -15.55 17.29
CA CYS A 65 -5.25 -15.72 16.10
C CYS A 65 -4.83 -14.75 14.97
N VAL A 66 -4.58 -13.48 15.27
CA VAL A 66 -4.17 -12.49 14.27
C VAL A 66 -2.71 -12.70 13.83
N SER A 67 -1.80 -12.92 14.78
CA SER A 67 -0.37 -13.18 14.52
C SER A 67 -0.18 -14.42 13.65
N THR A 68 -0.98 -15.47 13.84
CA THR A 68 -0.94 -16.67 12.97
C THR A 68 -1.43 -16.40 11.54
N LYS A 69 -2.11 -15.26 11.30
CA LYS A 69 -2.51 -14.80 9.96
C LYS A 69 -1.56 -13.78 9.35
N MET A 70 -0.55 -13.28 10.08
CA MET A 70 0.46 -12.37 9.53
C MET A 70 1.17 -12.89 8.27
N PRO A 71 1.42 -14.21 8.09
CA PRO A 71 1.92 -14.73 6.82
C PRO A 71 1.04 -14.40 5.61
N VAL A 72 -0.27 -14.19 5.79
CA VAL A 72 -1.18 -13.75 4.72
C VAL A 72 -0.83 -12.33 4.28
N VAL A 73 -0.54 -11.43 5.22
CA VAL A 73 -0.11 -10.05 4.93
C VAL A 73 1.24 -10.06 4.22
N SER A 74 2.21 -10.84 4.72
CA SER A 74 3.52 -10.98 4.05
C SER A 74 3.39 -11.56 2.64
N ASN A 75 2.52 -12.56 2.45
CA ASN A 75 2.25 -13.13 1.12
C ASN A 75 1.56 -12.13 0.19
N PHE A 76 0.65 -11.31 0.71
CA PHE A 76 0.01 -10.23 -0.04
C PHE A 76 1.04 -9.19 -0.51
N ILE A 77 1.90 -8.70 0.40
CA ILE A 77 2.95 -7.74 0.07
C ILE A 77 3.90 -8.33 -0.97
N ARG A 78 4.32 -9.59 -0.80
CA ARG A 78 5.17 -10.29 -1.78
C ARG A 78 4.48 -10.43 -3.14
N CYS A 79 3.20 -10.80 -3.16
CA CYS A 79 2.40 -10.90 -4.37
C CYS A 79 2.38 -9.56 -5.10
N MET A 80 2.09 -8.46 -4.40
CA MET A 80 2.12 -7.13 -4.98
C MET A 80 3.50 -6.80 -5.55
N SER A 81 4.59 -6.97 -4.78
CA SER A 81 5.95 -6.71 -5.25
C SER A 81 6.32 -7.54 -6.49
N THR A 82 5.85 -8.80 -6.57
CA THR A 82 6.13 -9.68 -7.71
C THR A 82 5.40 -9.25 -8.99
N HIS A 83 4.20 -8.68 -8.85
CA HIS A 83 3.34 -8.37 -10.00
C HIS A 83 3.34 -6.89 -10.40
N ILE A 84 3.69 -5.99 -9.48
CA ILE A 84 3.91 -4.59 -9.78
C ILE A 84 5.27 -4.48 -10.48
N LYS A 85 5.30 -3.83 -11.64
CA LYS A 85 6.55 -3.52 -12.35
C LYS A 85 7.27 -2.34 -11.68
N SER A 86 7.56 -2.46 -10.38
CA SER A 86 8.20 -1.43 -9.55
C SER A 86 9.69 -1.28 -9.85
N CYS A 87 10.33 -2.37 -10.28
CA CYS A 87 11.77 -2.47 -10.46
C CYS A 87 12.16 -3.04 -11.83
N VAL A 88 13.45 -3.01 -12.13
CA VAL A 88 14.04 -3.66 -13.31
C VAL A 88 15.20 -4.60 -12.94
N ASN A 89 15.43 -5.63 -13.74
CA ASN A 89 16.53 -6.58 -13.54
C ASN A 89 17.89 -6.03 -14.02
N SER A 90 18.18 -4.77 -13.75
CA SER A 90 19.43 -4.10 -14.10
C SER A 90 19.80 -3.06 -13.04
N PRO A 91 21.09 -2.93 -12.67
CA PRO A 91 21.56 -1.84 -11.81
C PRO A 91 21.48 -0.47 -12.51
N THR A 92 21.39 -0.43 -13.84
CA THR A 92 21.26 0.78 -14.65
C THR A 92 19.85 0.90 -15.24
N GLY A 93 18.86 0.99 -14.35
CA GLY A 93 17.46 1.10 -14.76
C GLY A 93 17.15 2.36 -15.58
N PRO A 94 16.00 2.38 -16.29
CA PRO A 94 15.58 3.53 -17.08
C PRO A 94 15.34 4.76 -16.20
N MET A 95 15.42 5.94 -16.82
CA MET A 95 15.09 7.20 -16.16
C MET A 95 13.57 7.41 -16.15
N ILE A 96 12.96 7.43 -14.96
CA ILE A 96 11.53 7.65 -14.74
C ILE A 96 11.26 9.04 -14.15
N PRO A 97 10.08 9.64 -14.36
CA PRO A 97 9.71 10.89 -13.71
C PRO A 97 9.79 10.75 -12.18
N LYS A 98 10.43 11.71 -11.52
CA LYS A 98 10.48 11.75 -10.05
C LYS A 98 9.20 12.42 -9.54
N VAL A 99 8.57 11.77 -8.56
CA VAL A 99 7.39 12.31 -7.88
C VAL A 99 7.73 12.69 -6.44
N ASP A 100 7.05 13.69 -5.91
CA ASP A 100 7.01 13.99 -4.48
C ASP A 100 6.07 12.98 -3.80
N LEU A 101 6.65 12.00 -3.11
CA LEU A 101 5.88 10.95 -2.43
C LEU A 101 4.94 11.51 -1.37
N ARG A 102 5.31 12.57 -0.65
CA ARG A 102 4.45 13.15 0.39
C ARG A 102 3.23 13.77 -0.25
N LYS A 103 3.45 14.63 -1.25
CA LYS A 103 2.36 15.23 -2.03
C LYS A 103 1.46 14.17 -2.66
N MET A 104 2.05 13.11 -3.23
CA MET A 104 1.30 11.99 -3.79
C MET A 104 0.39 11.32 -2.75
N PHE A 105 0.90 11.01 -1.55
CA PHE A 105 0.10 10.40 -0.49
C PHE A 105 -0.97 11.35 0.07
N ASP A 106 -0.60 12.61 0.35
CA ASP A 106 -1.53 13.61 0.90
C ASP A 106 -2.69 13.88 -0.08
N THR A 107 -2.39 14.12 -1.35
CA THR A 107 -3.43 14.33 -2.38
C THR A 107 -4.24 13.05 -2.62
N GLY A 108 -3.59 11.89 -2.61
CA GLY A 108 -4.27 10.60 -2.76
C GLY A 108 -5.26 10.32 -1.62
N GLU A 109 -4.86 10.56 -0.38
CA GLU A 109 -5.73 10.43 0.79
C GLU A 109 -6.91 11.39 0.72
N GLN A 110 -6.67 12.66 0.39
CA GLN A 110 -7.74 13.64 0.23
C GLN A 110 -8.77 13.21 -0.82
N LYS A 111 -8.32 12.71 -1.97
CA LYS A 111 -9.21 12.21 -3.03
C LYS A 111 -10.00 10.96 -2.60
N LEU A 112 -9.36 10.04 -1.87
CA LEU A 112 -10.04 8.86 -1.32
C LEU A 112 -11.11 9.25 -0.30
N LEU A 113 -10.81 10.19 0.59
CA LEU A 113 -11.75 10.69 1.59
C LEU A 113 -12.93 11.42 0.94
N ALA A 114 -12.67 12.24 -0.07
CA ALA A 114 -13.72 12.92 -0.83
C ALA A 114 -14.64 11.92 -1.59
N SER A 115 -14.06 10.81 -2.08
CA SER A 115 -14.78 9.78 -2.84
C SER A 115 -15.38 8.67 -1.96
N ARG A 116 -15.24 8.76 -0.63
CA ARG A 116 -15.56 7.68 0.31
C ARG A 116 -17.00 7.19 0.20
N ALA A 117 -17.97 8.11 0.07
CA ALA A 117 -19.39 7.76 -0.04
C ALA A 117 -19.70 6.98 -1.33
N GLU A 118 -19.06 7.34 -2.45
CA GLU A 118 -19.22 6.64 -3.73
C GLU A 118 -18.56 5.27 -3.74
N ILE A 119 -17.40 5.13 -3.10
CA ILE A 119 -16.69 3.85 -2.99
C ILE A 119 -17.48 2.87 -2.12
N LEU A 120 -17.98 3.33 -0.97
CA LEU A 120 -18.77 2.49 -0.04
C LEU A 120 -20.10 2.06 -0.65
N SER A 121 -20.80 2.96 -1.34
CA SER A 121 -22.08 2.63 -2.00
C SER A 121 -21.90 1.62 -3.14
N LYS A 122 -20.82 1.70 -3.92
CA LYS A 122 -20.53 0.74 -5.01
C LYS A 122 -19.99 -0.60 -4.50
N GLY A 123 -19.23 -0.61 -3.40
CA GLY A 123 -18.70 -1.83 -2.77
C GLY A 123 -19.79 -2.72 -2.17
N LEU A 124 -20.79 -2.13 -1.52
CA LEU A 124 -21.94 -2.86 -0.97
C LEU A 124 -22.81 -3.50 -2.06
N ILE A 125 -22.93 -2.86 -3.22
CA ILE A 125 -23.72 -3.39 -4.36
C ILE A 125 -23.03 -4.59 -5.02
N SER A 126 -21.69 -4.68 -4.96
CA SER A 126 -20.94 -5.81 -5.54
C SER A 126 -20.98 -7.09 -4.69
N SER A 127 -21.33 -7.00 -3.40
CA SER A 127 -21.47 -8.17 -2.50
C SER A 127 -22.90 -8.74 -2.45
N MET A 128 -23.83 -8.21 -3.24
CA MET A 128 -25.22 -8.68 -3.36
C MET A 128 -25.55 -9.28 -4.74
N LYS A 129 -24.55 -9.68 -5.52
CA LYS A 129 -24.71 -10.49 -6.73
C LYS A 129 -23.87 -11.75 -6.67
#